data_AF-A0A8J7BDB2-F1
#
_entry.id   AF-A0A8J7BDB2-F1
#
_cell.length_a   1.000
_cell.length_b   1.000
_cell.length_c   1.000
_cell.angle_alpha   90.00
_cell.angle_beta   90.00
_cell.angle_gamma   90.00
#
_symmetry.space_group_name_H-M   'P 1'
#
loop_
_entity.id
_entity.type
_entity.pdbx_description
1 polymer ?
#
loop_
_entity_poly.entity_id
_entity_poly.type
_entity_poly.pdbx_seq_one_letter_code
_entity_poly.pdbx_strand_id
1 'polypeptide(L)'
;MKHWSAITVPCLGLALALASPSLAAAADPLPSGLLELTQGNSTYRADLLRFSEEQSWLVDGIETLFTDLYFLNLSNLAAPQELRLEDFQPTAFSQPSPDRLSASFLGTNLAFSLDSVLLGGAPGSYRAARHETVTLTNTGSDWLDVSLFKYVDYDLQFDGALTNNTAFFTNNTLTQTDANGARATLSVDQAPTAVQISPYGPLLAQLYNVPATGLQNTPGPLVDADITAAVQFDRSLAPGESVVFKFVMEVQRQTTSKAVPEPGTAFAIGIVAAGLALLRRRN
;
A
#
# COMPACT_ATOMS: atom_id res chain seq x y z
N MET A 1 -24.62 -30.79 72.34
CA MET A 1 -23.32 -30.88 71.64
C MET A 1 -23.45 -30.07 70.36
N LYS A 2 -22.79 -28.90 70.30
CA LYS A 2 -22.86 -27.94 69.18
C LYS A 2 -21.68 -28.19 68.25
N HIS A 3 -21.93 -28.64 67.02
CA HIS A 3 -20.90 -28.79 66.00
C HIS A 3 -20.74 -27.47 65.23
N TRP A 4 -19.54 -26.88 65.31
CA TRP A 4 -19.13 -25.72 64.53
C TRP A 4 -18.68 -26.20 63.15
N SER A 5 -19.27 -25.66 62.08
CA SER A 5 -18.85 -25.95 60.71
C SER A 5 -17.75 -24.95 60.32
N ALA A 6 -16.59 -25.47 59.92
CA ALA A 6 -15.44 -24.67 59.48
C ALA A 6 -15.69 -24.12 58.06
N ILE A 7 -15.52 -22.81 57.90
CA ILE A 7 -15.57 -22.11 56.61
C ILE A 7 -14.16 -22.13 56.03
N THR A 8 -13.97 -22.81 54.91
CA THR A 8 -12.74 -22.78 54.11
C THR A 8 -12.75 -21.56 53.19
N VAL A 9 -11.82 -20.63 53.42
CA VAL A 9 -11.58 -19.47 52.54
C VAL A 9 -10.67 -19.92 51.39
N PRO A 10 -11.04 -19.72 50.11
CA PRO A 10 -10.16 -20.03 48.99
C PRO A 10 -9.01 -19.01 48.92
N CYS A 11 -7.78 -19.52 48.82
CA CYS A 11 -6.56 -18.75 48.72
C CYS A 11 -6.48 -18.10 47.32
N LEU A 12 -6.40 -16.77 47.27
CA LEU A 12 -6.18 -16.01 46.03
C LEU A 12 -4.75 -16.29 45.54
N GLY A 13 -4.60 -17.05 44.45
CA GLY A 13 -3.32 -17.27 43.79
C GLY A 13 -2.89 -16.01 43.02
N LEU A 14 -1.90 -15.29 43.55
CA LEU A 14 -1.25 -14.17 42.88
C LEU A 14 -0.34 -14.71 41.76
N ALA A 15 -0.80 -14.66 40.50
CA ALA A 15 0.03 -15.00 39.35
C ALA A 15 0.94 -13.80 39.01
N LEU A 16 2.23 -13.88 39.34
CA LEU A 16 3.24 -12.96 38.81
C LEU A 16 3.44 -13.25 37.31
N ALA A 17 2.94 -12.36 36.45
CA ALA A 17 3.33 -12.33 35.05
C ALA A 17 4.77 -11.80 34.96
N LEU A 18 5.73 -12.70 34.74
CA LEU A 18 7.10 -12.33 34.40
C LEU A 18 7.08 -11.70 33.01
N ALA A 19 7.17 -10.38 32.93
CA ALA A 19 7.42 -9.67 31.69
C ALA A 19 8.83 -10.05 31.21
N SER A 20 8.92 -10.91 30.21
CA SER A 20 10.18 -11.19 29.53
C SER A 20 10.62 -9.91 28.81
N PRO A 21 11.84 -9.39 29.07
CA PRO A 21 12.36 -8.28 28.29
C PRO A 21 12.50 -8.77 26.85
N SER A 22 11.70 -8.22 25.94
CA SER A 22 11.89 -8.41 24.51
C SER A 22 13.23 -7.79 24.15
N LEU A 23 14.22 -8.62 23.85
CA LEU A 23 15.44 -8.19 23.18
C LEU A 23 15.02 -7.54 21.86
N ALA A 24 15.06 -6.21 21.81
CA ALA A 24 14.93 -5.48 20.57
C ALA A 24 16.15 -5.85 19.72
N ALA A 25 15.96 -6.72 18.73
CA ALA A 25 16.96 -6.94 17.71
C ALA A 25 17.23 -5.58 17.05
N ALA A 26 18.50 -5.17 17.01
CA ALA A 26 18.88 -4.00 16.24
C ALA A 26 18.53 -4.29 14.78
N ALA A 27 17.72 -3.42 14.16
CA ALA A 27 17.47 -3.51 12.73
C ALA A 27 18.81 -3.32 12.00
N ASP A 28 19.05 -4.15 10.99
CA ASP A 28 20.19 -3.96 10.10
C ASP A 28 20.10 -2.57 9.46
N PRO A 29 21.24 -1.87 9.28
CA PRO A 29 21.24 -0.58 8.62
C PRO A 29 20.71 -0.74 7.19
N LEU A 30 19.79 0.16 6.80
CA LEU A 30 19.26 0.19 5.43
C LEU A 30 20.38 0.47 4.42
N PRO A 31 20.33 -0.13 3.22
CA PRO A 31 21.21 0.23 2.13
C PRO A 31 21.21 1.74 1.86
N SER A 32 22.37 2.27 1.47
CA SER A 32 22.49 3.70 1.15
C SER A 32 21.56 4.08 0.00
N GLY A 33 20.64 5.01 0.23
CA GLY A 33 19.66 5.46 -0.76
C GLY A 33 18.27 4.85 -0.61
N LEU A 34 18.15 3.76 0.16
CA LEU A 34 16.86 3.19 0.49
C LEU A 34 16.21 4.00 1.61
N LEU A 35 15.02 4.50 1.32
CA LEU A 35 14.13 5.17 2.27
C LEU A 35 13.26 4.12 2.96
N GLU A 36 12.93 4.36 4.23
CA GLU A 36 11.92 3.59 4.94
C GLU A 36 10.93 4.54 5.65
N LEU A 37 9.64 4.34 5.40
CA LEU A 37 8.56 4.94 6.17
C LEU A 37 7.90 3.89 7.06
N THR A 38 7.60 4.24 8.31
CA THR A 38 6.93 3.35 9.26
C THR A 38 5.82 4.07 10.04
N GLN A 39 4.67 3.41 10.17
CA GLN A 39 3.61 3.85 11.07
C GLN A 39 2.71 2.66 11.41
N GLY A 40 2.38 2.45 12.69
CA GLY A 40 1.46 1.39 13.10
C GLY A 40 1.87 0.00 12.62
N ASN A 41 1.01 -0.65 11.85
CA ASN A 41 1.27 -1.94 11.22
C ASN A 41 1.95 -1.88 9.83
N SER A 42 2.37 -0.69 9.38
CA SER A 42 2.77 -0.45 8.00
C SER A 42 4.23 -0.03 7.90
N THR A 43 4.96 -0.64 6.95
CA THR A 43 6.34 -0.28 6.59
C THR A 43 6.43 -0.17 5.07
N TYR A 44 6.88 0.97 4.56
CA TYR A 44 7.13 1.19 3.13
C TYR A 44 8.62 1.45 2.90
N ARG A 45 9.21 0.76 1.93
CA ARG A 45 10.61 0.92 1.54
C ARG A 45 10.69 1.22 0.06
N ALA A 46 11.52 2.18 -0.33
CA ALA A 46 11.75 2.48 -1.73
C ALA A 46 13.08 3.21 -1.94
N ASP A 47 13.69 2.95 -3.09
CA ASP A 47 14.66 3.87 -3.70
C ASP A 47 13.85 4.75 -4.67
N LEU A 48 13.71 6.04 -4.37
CA LEU A 48 12.92 6.94 -5.21
C LEU A 48 13.54 7.15 -6.60
N LEU A 49 14.83 6.91 -6.76
CA LEU A 49 15.53 7.17 -8.00
C LEU A 49 15.56 5.95 -8.89
N ARG A 50 15.46 4.73 -8.34
CA ARG A 50 15.70 3.52 -9.12
C ARG A 50 14.66 2.47 -8.82
N PHE A 51 14.26 1.73 -9.85
CA PHE A 51 13.64 0.45 -9.62
C PHE A 51 14.58 -0.43 -8.79
N SER A 52 14.09 -0.94 -7.67
CA SER A 52 14.84 -1.78 -6.76
C SER A 52 13.98 -2.96 -6.34
N GLU A 53 14.58 -4.14 -6.29
CA GLU A 53 13.96 -5.35 -5.70
C GLU A 53 13.74 -5.19 -4.19
N GLU A 54 14.35 -4.19 -3.56
CA GLU A 54 14.16 -3.87 -2.14
C GLU A 54 12.94 -2.96 -1.90
N GLN A 55 12.32 -2.44 -2.97
CA GLN A 55 11.08 -1.69 -2.87
C GLN A 55 9.96 -2.63 -2.39
N SER A 56 9.24 -2.21 -1.37
CA SER A 56 8.17 -3.03 -0.78
C SER A 56 7.22 -2.18 0.04
N TRP A 57 5.96 -2.60 0.13
CA TRP A 57 5.02 -2.09 1.12
C TRP A 57 4.46 -3.23 1.96
N LEU A 58 4.91 -3.33 3.20
CA LEU A 58 4.47 -4.32 4.17
C LEU A 58 3.32 -3.77 5.02
N VAL A 59 2.25 -4.56 5.18
CA VAL A 59 1.15 -4.30 6.11
C VAL A 59 0.92 -5.54 6.97
N ASP A 60 1.07 -5.38 8.29
CA ASP A 60 1.13 -6.49 9.25
C ASP A 60 2.18 -7.54 8.87
N GLY A 61 3.30 -7.09 8.28
CA GLY A 61 4.40 -7.94 7.83
C GLY A 61 4.16 -8.68 6.52
N ILE A 62 3.05 -8.42 5.83
CA ILE A 62 2.71 -9.02 4.53
C ILE A 62 2.98 -8.00 3.44
N GLU A 63 3.69 -8.40 2.37
CA GLU A 63 3.89 -7.57 1.18
C GLU A 63 2.56 -7.31 0.46
N THR A 64 2.32 -6.03 0.12
CA THR A 64 1.08 -5.55 -0.52
C THR A 64 1.34 -4.76 -1.80
N LEU A 65 2.60 -4.41 -2.08
CA LEU A 65 3.05 -3.63 -3.22
C LEU A 65 4.47 -4.09 -3.56
N PHE A 66 4.67 -4.49 -4.81
CA PHE A 66 5.98 -4.81 -5.35
C PHE A 66 6.71 -3.53 -5.76
N THR A 67 6.07 -2.67 -6.55
CA THR A 67 6.65 -1.38 -6.93
C THR A 67 5.60 -0.32 -7.23
N ASP A 68 6.03 0.92 -7.13
CA ASP A 68 5.33 2.08 -7.63
C ASP A 68 6.36 3.10 -8.14
N LEU A 69 6.11 3.65 -9.32
CA LEU A 69 7.08 4.45 -10.05
C LEU A 69 6.42 5.67 -10.68
N TYR A 70 7.25 6.68 -10.94
CA TYR A 70 6.90 7.87 -11.69
C TYR A 70 7.71 7.95 -12.98
N PHE A 71 7.03 8.18 -14.10
CA PHE A 71 7.66 8.47 -15.39
C PHE A 71 7.18 9.82 -15.90
N LEU A 72 8.03 10.54 -16.61
CA LEU A 72 7.73 11.83 -17.22
C LEU A 72 8.09 11.79 -18.71
N ASN A 73 7.28 12.45 -19.53
CA ASN A 73 7.61 12.72 -20.94
C ASN A 73 7.45 14.23 -21.20
N LEU A 74 8.49 14.86 -21.75
CA LEU A 74 8.50 16.28 -22.13
C LEU A 74 8.46 16.39 -23.67
N SER A 75 7.30 16.77 -24.21
CA SER A 75 7.00 16.65 -25.65
C SER A 75 7.28 17.90 -26.49
N ASN A 76 7.51 19.05 -25.87
CA ASN A 76 7.80 20.32 -26.54
C ASN A 76 9.30 20.53 -26.86
N LEU A 77 10.17 19.58 -26.50
CA LEU A 77 11.60 19.65 -26.77
C LEU A 77 11.91 19.16 -28.20
N ALA A 78 12.94 19.73 -28.83
CA ALA A 78 13.36 19.38 -30.20
C ALA A 78 13.67 17.88 -30.40
N ALA A 79 13.91 17.16 -29.31
CA ALA A 79 13.81 15.71 -29.22
C ALA A 79 12.98 15.38 -27.96
N PRO A 80 11.92 14.56 -28.03
CA PRO A 80 11.19 14.12 -26.85
C PRO A 80 12.18 13.50 -25.85
N GLN A 81 12.20 14.03 -24.64
CA GLN A 81 12.96 13.43 -23.54
C GLN A 81 11.96 12.73 -22.64
N GLU A 82 12.05 11.41 -22.62
CA GLU A 82 11.64 10.68 -21.43
C GLU A 82 12.59 11.05 -20.30
N LEU A 83 12.00 11.34 -19.14
CA LEU A 83 12.75 11.47 -17.93
C LEU A 83 12.14 10.51 -16.91
N ARG A 84 12.95 9.58 -16.44
CA ARG A 84 12.67 8.83 -15.22
C ARG A 84 13.09 9.70 -14.05
N LEU A 85 12.60 9.42 -12.85
CA LEU A 85 13.02 10.20 -11.69
C LEU A 85 14.53 10.06 -11.41
N GLU A 86 15.16 8.93 -11.79
CA GLU A 86 16.64 8.75 -11.83
C GLU A 86 17.37 9.78 -12.68
N ASP A 87 16.73 10.28 -13.74
CA ASP A 87 17.37 11.22 -14.67
C ASP A 87 17.33 12.66 -14.11
N PHE A 88 16.58 12.91 -13.04
CA PHE A 88 16.58 14.20 -12.34
C PHE A 88 17.71 14.28 -11.31
N GLN A 89 18.25 15.49 -11.13
CA GLN A 89 19.17 15.77 -10.04
C GLN A 89 18.38 15.95 -8.73
N PRO A 90 18.66 15.18 -7.67
CA PRO A 90 18.06 15.44 -6.37
C PRO A 90 18.59 16.74 -5.77
N THR A 91 17.70 17.57 -5.23
CA THR A 91 18.05 18.88 -4.67
C THR A 91 17.77 18.98 -3.18
N ALA A 92 16.78 18.25 -2.68
CA ALA A 92 16.48 18.17 -1.25
C ALA A 92 15.80 16.85 -0.88
N PHE A 93 16.13 16.34 0.30
CA PHE A 93 15.44 15.21 0.95
C PHE A 93 15.25 15.50 2.42
N SER A 94 14.06 15.19 2.94
CA SER A 94 13.74 15.33 4.34
C SER A 94 12.77 14.24 4.79
N GLN A 95 13.05 13.62 5.93
CA GLN A 95 12.16 12.70 6.61
C GLN A 95 11.83 13.29 7.99
N PRO A 96 10.88 14.23 8.09
CA PRO A 96 10.61 14.97 9.33
C PRO A 96 10.03 14.08 10.44
N SER A 97 9.46 12.93 10.08
CA SER A 97 8.99 11.89 11.00
C SER A 97 9.11 10.51 10.35
N PRO A 98 9.06 9.41 11.12
CA PRO A 98 9.17 8.06 10.56
C PRO A 98 8.13 7.74 9.49
N ASP A 99 6.97 8.42 9.49
CA ASP A 99 5.85 8.20 8.58
C ASP A 99 5.76 9.24 7.44
N ARG A 100 6.71 10.16 7.32
CA ARG A 100 6.65 11.26 6.34
C ARG A 100 7.93 11.44 5.56
N LEU A 101 7.80 11.70 4.27
CA LEU A 101 8.88 12.04 3.36
C LEU A 101 8.56 13.31 2.59
N SER A 102 9.60 14.11 2.34
CA SER A 102 9.62 15.17 1.34
C SER A 102 10.88 15.02 0.49
N ALA A 103 10.72 15.01 -0.82
CA ALA A 103 11.81 14.92 -1.79
C ALA A 103 11.62 15.94 -2.90
N SER A 104 12.72 16.52 -3.38
CA SER A 104 12.70 17.49 -4.48
C SER A 104 13.83 17.18 -5.46
N PHE A 105 13.51 17.34 -6.73
CA PHE A 105 14.37 17.00 -7.85
C PHE A 105 14.27 18.08 -8.92
N LEU A 106 15.36 18.29 -9.66
CA LEU A 106 15.47 19.26 -10.73
C LEU A 106 15.90 18.55 -12.02
N GLY A 107 15.09 18.70 -13.06
CA GLY A 107 15.37 18.27 -14.42
C GLY A 107 15.53 19.47 -15.35
N THR A 108 15.56 19.21 -16.66
CA THR A 108 15.63 20.27 -17.67
C THR A 108 14.31 21.03 -17.75
N ASN A 109 14.29 22.27 -17.28
CA ASN A 109 13.11 23.15 -17.25
C ASN A 109 11.93 22.63 -16.42
N LEU A 110 12.12 21.59 -15.60
CA LEU A 110 11.09 21.05 -14.71
C LEU A 110 11.66 20.81 -13.31
N ALA A 111 10.96 21.28 -12.28
CA ALA A 111 11.15 20.83 -10.92
C ALA A 111 10.04 19.82 -10.56
N PHE A 112 10.43 18.73 -9.90
CA PHE A 112 9.53 17.71 -9.39
C PHE A 112 9.67 17.67 -7.87
N SER A 113 8.56 17.71 -7.13
CA SER A 113 8.56 17.43 -5.69
C SER A 113 7.55 16.35 -5.33
N LEU A 114 7.90 15.55 -4.33
CA LEU A 114 7.07 14.48 -3.77
C LEU A 114 7.02 14.65 -2.26
N ASP A 115 5.81 14.85 -1.74
CA ASP A 115 5.52 14.69 -0.31
C ASP A 115 4.72 13.41 -0.12
N SER A 116 5.14 12.55 0.81
CA SER A 116 4.49 11.26 1.09
C SER A 116 4.22 11.11 2.59
N VAL A 117 3.06 10.56 2.93
CA VAL A 117 2.67 10.23 4.29
C VAL A 117 2.16 8.79 4.34
N LEU A 118 2.75 7.97 5.19
CA LEU A 118 2.31 6.61 5.47
C LEU A 118 1.34 6.59 6.65
N LEU A 119 0.18 5.97 6.45
CA LEU A 119 -0.89 5.85 7.43
C LEU A 119 -1.15 4.37 7.74
N GLY A 120 -0.51 3.84 8.78
CA GLY A 120 -0.73 2.46 9.22
C GLY A 120 -1.89 2.34 10.20
N GLY A 121 -2.60 1.21 10.12
CA GLY A 121 -3.62 0.82 11.07
C GLY A 121 -3.06 0.25 12.36
N ALA A 122 -3.97 -0.24 13.21
CA ALA A 122 -3.59 -1.01 14.39
C ALA A 122 -2.96 -2.36 13.97
N PRO A 123 -2.04 -2.92 14.77
CA PRO A 123 -1.53 -4.28 14.55
C PRO A 123 -2.68 -5.30 14.42
N GLY A 124 -2.61 -6.13 13.38
CA GLY A 124 -3.62 -7.13 13.01
C GLY A 124 -4.84 -6.58 12.28
N SER A 125 -4.88 -5.29 11.95
CA SER A 125 -6.00 -4.69 11.21
C SER A 125 -5.96 -4.95 9.72
N TYR A 126 -4.78 -5.30 9.18
CA TYR A 126 -4.49 -5.46 7.76
C TYR A 126 -4.91 -4.28 6.91
N ARG A 127 -4.88 -3.06 7.47
CA ARG A 127 -5.26 -1.81 6.79
C ARG A 127 -4.11 -0.82 6.85
N ALA A 128 -3.81 -0.20 5.72
CA ALA A 128 -2.92 0.94 5.65
C ALA A 128 -3.28 1.82 4.44
N ALA A 129 -2.83 3.07 4.47
CA ALA A 129 -2.90 4.00 3.35
C ALA A 129 -1.57 4.72 3.17
N ARG A 130 -1.30 5.18 1.95
CA ARG A 130 -0.17 6.07 1.63
C ARG A 130 -0.70 7.23 0.80
N HIS A 131 -0.46 8.44 1.27
CA HIS A 131 -0.90 9.66 0.61
C HIS A 131 0.30 10.34 -0.01
N GLU A 132 0.22 10.66 -1.30
CA GLU A 132 1.27 11.34 -2.02
C GLU A 132 0.76 12.63 -2.63
N THR A 133 1.57 13.68 -2.55
CA THR A 133 1.37 14.92 -3.28
C THR A 133 2.57 15.13 -4.18
N VAL A 134 2.34 15.18 -5.48
CA VAL A 134 3.36 15.45 -6.49
C VAL A 134 3.15 16.84 -7.03
N THR A 135 4.19 17.67 -7.05
CA THR A 135 4.15 18.98 -7.71
C THR A 135 5.14 19.01 -8.85
N LEU A 136 4.66 19.42 -10.03
CA LEU A 136 5.49 19.70 -11.20
C LEU A 136 5.51 21.22 -11.41
N THR A 137 6.69 21.80 -11.58
CA THR A 137 6.83 23.25 -11.84
C THR A 137 7.70 23.46 -13.06
N ASN A 138 7.22 24.24 -14.02
CA ASN A 138 8.02 24.67 -15.16
C ASN A 138 9.02 25.74 -14.71
N THR A 139 10.31 25.40 -14.74
CA THR A 139 11.42 26.29 -14.37
C THR A 139 12.08 26.96 -15.57
N GLY A 140 11.60 26.68 -16.79
CA GLY A 140 12.09 27.27 -18.03
C GLY A 140 11.48 28.65 -18.35
N SER A 141 11.82 29.15 -19.55
CA SER A 141 11.34 30.44 -20.07
C SER A 141 10.19 30.34 -21.07
N ASP A 142 9.83 29.12 -21.50
CA ASP A 142 8.79 28.83 -22.49
C ASP A 142 7.73 27.89 -21.92
N TRP A 143 6.60 27.75 -22.63
CA TRP A 143 5.58 26.75 -22.31
C TRP A 143 6.17 25.34 -22.31
N LEU A 144 5.78 24.51 -21.34
CA LEU A 144 6.23 23.12 -21.18
C LEU A 144 5.06 22.15 -21.19
N ASP A 145 5.04 21.26 -22.18
CA ASP A 145 4.09 20.15 -22.23
C ASP A 145 4.71 18.94 -21.50
N VAL A 146 4.01 18.46 -20.48
CA VAL A 146 4.44 17.34 -19.63
C VAL A 146 3.35 16.28 -19.53
N SER A 147 3.75 15.03 -19.75
CA SER A 147 2.97 13.85 -19.38
C SER A 147 3.56 13.23 -18.12
N LEU A 148 2.76 13.13 -17.06
CA LEU A 148 3.09 12.39 -15.84
C LEU A 148 2.43 11.02 -15.88
N PHE A 149 3.19 9.96 -15.62
CA PHE A 149 2.69 8.61 -15.43
C PHE A 149 2.93 8.16 -14.00
N LYS A 150 1.90 7.63 -13.33
CA LYS A 150 2.05 6.86 -12.08
C LYS A 150 1.82 5.39 -12.39
N TYR A 151 2.86 4.58 -12.21
CA TYR A 151 2.80 3.12 -12.32
C TYR A 151 2.68 2.50 -10.93
N VAL A 152 1.86 1.45 -10.81
CA VAL A 152 1.72 0.64 -9.59
C VAL A 152 1.63 -0.84 -9.94
N ASP A 153 2.21 -1.64 -9.06
CA ASP A 153 2.21 -3.09 -9.09
C ASP A 153 1.88 -3.60 -7.69
N TYR A 154 0.59 -3.86 -7.45
CA TYR A 154 0.12 -4.35 -6.17
C TYR A 154 0.32 -5.85 -6.10
N ASP A 155 1.06 -6.25 -5.08
CA ASP A 155 1.24 -7.66 -4.81
C ASP A 155 0.40 -8.06 -3.60
N LEU A 156 -0.85 -8.48 -3.84
CA LEU A 156 -1.79 -8.85 -2.80
C LEU A 156 -1.47 -10.25 -2.22
N GLN A 157 -0.24 -10.51 -1.75
CA GLN A 157 0.23 -11.83 -1.27
C GLN A 157 -0.46 -12.36 0.01
N PHE A 158 -1.68 -11.96 0.34
CA PHE A 158 -2.42 -12.47 1.49
C PHE A 158 -2.72 -13.97 1.41
N ASP A 159 -2.60 -14.56 0.22
CA ASP A 159 -2.78 -15.98 -0.07
C ASP A 159 -1.58 -16.66 -0.76
N GLY A 160 -0.53 -15.90 -1.08
CA GLY A 160 0.66 -16.37 -1.78
C GLY A 160 0.50 -16.62 -3.30
N ALA A 161 -0.63 -16.23 -3.91
CA ALA A 161 -0.85 -16.33 -5.35
C ALA A 161 -0.89 -14.94 -6.00
N LEU A 162 -0.05 -14.73 -7.01
CA LEU A 162 0.03 -13.45 -7.73
C LEU A 162 -0.98 -13.34 -8.88
N THR A 163 -1.48 -14.48 -9.36
CA THR A 163 -2.17 -14.60 -10.65
C THR A 163 -3.69 -14.73 -10.56
N ASN A 164 -4.28 -14.61 -9.38
CA ASN A 164 -5.73 -14.71 -9.16
C ASN A 164 -6.36 -13.33 -8.84
N ASN A 165 -5.70 -12.25 -9.30
CA ASN A 165 -6.16 -10.90 -9.07
C ASN A 165 -7.15 -10.44 -10.14
N THR A 166 -8.04 -9.54 -9.75
CA THR A 166 -8.92 -8.79 -10.66
C THR A 166 -8.72 -7.30 -10.44
N ALA A 167 -8.62 -6.51 -11.51
CA ALA A 167 -8.54 -5.06 -11.39
C ALA A 167 -9.36 -4.33 -12.45
N PHE A 168 -9.82 -3.14 -12.08
CA PHE A 168 -10.52 -2.20 -12.96
C PHE A 168 -10.30 -0.76 -12.48
N PHE A 169 -10.49 0.20 -13.38
CA PHE A 169 -10.44 1.62 -13.09
C PHE A 169 -11.80 2.27 -13.35
N THR A 170 -12.35 2.93 -12.33
CA THR A 170 -13.60 3.69 -12.46
C THR A 170 -13.64 4.82 -11.43
N ASN A 171 -14.33 5.92 -11.73
CA ASN A 171 -14.49 7.06 -10.82
C ASN A 171 -13.16 7.57 -10.22
N ASN A 172 -12.11 7.67 -11.05
CA ASN A 172 -10.76 8.08 -10.62
C ASN A 172 -10.09 7.14 -9.60
N THR A 173 -10.52 5.87 -9.55
CA THR A 173 -9.96 4.88 -8.64
C THR A 173 -9.66 3.60 -9.40
N LEU A 174 -8.39 3.19 -9.38
CA LEU A 174 -7.99 1.82 -9.65
C LEU A 174 -8.38 0.97 -8.43
N THR A 175 -9.03 -0.16 -8.65
CA THR A 175 -9.27 -1.17 -7.63
C THR A 175 -8.69 -2.50 -8.10
N GLN A 176 -7.87 -3.13 -7.27
CA GLN A 176 -7.41 -4.52 -7.44
C GLN A 176 -7.92 -5.35 -6.25
N THR A 177 -8.37 -6.56 -6.52
CA THR A 177 -8.83 -7.52 -5.49
C THR A 177 -8.27 -8.90 -5.77
N ASP A 178 -7.96 -9.65 -4.71
CA ASP A 178 -7.63 -11.07 -4.79
C ASP A 178 -8.89 -11.95 -4.56
N ALA A 179 -8.75 -13.27 -4.71
CA ALA A 179 -9.83 -14.22 -4.46
C ALA A 179 -10.19 -14.38 -2.96
N ASN A 180 -9.34 -13.90 -2.06
CA ASN A 180 -9.46 -14.03 -0.61
C ASN A 180 -10.01 -12.77 0.09
N GLY A 181 -10.40 -11.76 -0.70
CA GLY A 181 -11.00 -10.52 -0.23
C GLY A 181 -10.00 -9.45 0.18
N ALA A 182 -8.71 -9.60 -0.15
CA ALA A 182 -7.81 -8.47 -0.15
C ALA A 182 -8.19 -7.47 -1.25
N ARG A 183 -7.96 -6.20 -0.96
CA ARG A 183 -8.26 -5.09 -1.85
C ARG A 183 -7.17 -4.03 -1.74
N ALA A 184 -6.63 -3.63 -2.87
CA ALA A 184 -5.84 -2.42 -3.01
C ALA A 184 -6.56 -1.41 -3.89
N THR A 185 -6.33 -0.13 -3.64
CA THR A 185 -6.81 0.95 -4.49
C THR A 185 -5.78 2.04 -4.68
N LEU A 186 -5.73 2.61 -5.87
CA LEU A 186 -5.07 3.89 -6.17
C LEU A 186 -6.15 4.89 -6.60
N SER A 187 -6.41 5.90 -5.76
CA SER A 187 -7.32 7.00 -6.08
C SER A 187 -6.54 8.25 -6.49
N VAL A 188 -7.03 8.95 -7.50
CA VAL A 188 -6.42 10.17 -8.04
C VAL A 188 -7.37 11.35 -7.93
N ASP A 189 -6.85 12.53 -7.62
CA ASP A 189 -7.68 13.73 -7.41
C ASP A 189 -8.14 14.41 -8.71
N GLN A 190 -7.47 14.12 -9.81
CA GLN A 190 -7.77 14.63 -11.14
C GLN A 190 -8.12 13.50 -12.09
N ALA A 191 -8.98 13.76 -13.07
CA ALA A 191 -9.27 12.79 -14.11
C ALA A 191 -7.99 12.55 -14.96
N PRO A 192 -7.52 11.29 -15.08
CA PRO A 192 -6.39 10.97 -15.95
C PRO A 192 -6.79 11.12 -17.42
N THR A 193 -5.83 11.45 -18.28
CA THR A 193 -6.03 11.51 -19.74
C THR A 193 -6.06 10.12 -20.37
N ALA A 194 -5.37 9.15 -19.76
CA ALA A 194 -5.43 7.74 -20.12
C ALA A 194 -5.13 6.84 -18.91
N VAL A 195 -5.64 5.61 -18.94
CA VAL A 195 -5.37 4.57 -17.93
C VAL A 195 -5.10 3.26 -18.63
N GLN A 196 -4.14 2.47 -18.15
CA GLN A 196 -3.86 1.14 -18.70
C GLN A 196 -3.67 0.15 -17.57
N ILE A 197 -4.44 -0.93 -17.62
CA ILE A 197 -4.29 -2.13 -16.80
C ILE A 197 -3.79 -3.24 -17.71
N SER A 198 -2.76 -3.98 -17.27
CA SER A 198 -2.07 -5.00 -18.06
C SER A 198 -1.49 -6.08 -17.14
N PRO A 199 -1.26 -7.29 -17.66
CA PRO A 199 -0.34 -8.22 -17.02
C PRO A 199 1.03 -7.57 -16.76
N TYR A 200 1.73 -8.01 -15.71
CA TYR A 200 3.10 -7.60 -15.41
C TYR A 200 4.05 -7.83 -16.60
N GLY A 201 4.99 -6.90 -16.78
CA GLY A 201 6.02 -6.96 -17.83
C GLY A 201 5.75 -6.00 -19.00
N PRO A 202 4.73 -6.24 -19.85
CA PRO A 202 4.48 -5.42 -21.03
C PRO A 202 4.28 -3.92 -20.75
N LEU A 203 3.51 -3.57 -19.71
CA LEU A 203 3.26 -2.17 -19.36
C LEU A 203 4.52 -1.48 -18.82
N LEU A 204 5.26 -2.15 -17.94
CA LEU A 204 6.52 -1.63 -17.44
C LEU A 204 7.51 -1.42 -18.61
N ALA A 205 7.65 -2.42 -19.48
CA ALA A 205 8.50 -2.31 -20.68
C ALA A 205 8.05 -1.16 -21.60
N GLN A 206 6.74 -0.95 -21.78
CA GLN A 206 6.20 0.17 -22.55
C GLN A 206 6.59 1.52 -21.94
N LEU A 207 6.57 1.66 -20.61
CA LEU A 207 6.96 2.90 -19.91
C LEU A 207 8.47 3.14 -19.91
N TYR A 208 9.28 2.10 -20.11
CA TYR A 208 10.74 2.20 -20.28
C TYR A 208 11.19 2.32 -21.76
N ASN A 209 10.27 2.30 -22.73
CA ASN A 209 10.60 2.38 -24.16
C ASN A 209 10.65 3.84 -24.66
N VAL A 210 11.84 4.30 -25.06
CA VAL A 210 12.09 5.71 -25.43
C VAL A 210 11.48 6.14 -26.78
N PRO A 211 10.65 7.21 -26.84
CA PRO A 211 9.91 7.87 -25.76
C PRO A 211 8.55 7.19 -25.47
N ALA A 212 8.02 7.39 -24.26
CA ALA A 212 6.84 6.73 -23.77
C ALA A 212 5.66 7.38 -24.49
N THR A 213 5.12 6.65 -25.45
CA THR A 213 4.19 7.19 -26.45
C THR A 213 2.76 7.40 -25.93
N GLY A 214 2.52 7.15 -24.65
CA GLY A 214 1.22 7.21 -24.00
C GLY A 214 0.68 5.84 -23.62
N LEU A 215 -0.42 5.82 -22.86
CA LEU A 215 -1.13 4.60 -22.45
C LEU A 215 -2.20 4.19 -23.47
N GLN A 216 -2.50 2.88 -23.55
CA GLN A 216 -3.45 2.29 -24.50
C GLN A 216 -4.94 2.47 -24.13
N ASN A 217 -5.23 3.17 -23.03
CA ASN A 217 -6.58 3.42 -22.52
C ASN A 217 -7.40 2.14 -22.27
N THR A 218 -6.81 1.16 -21.58
CA THR A 218 -7.44 -0.11 -21.18
C THR A 218 -7.74 -0.11 -19.67
N PRO A 219 -8.85 0.48 -19.20
CA PRO A 219 -9.17 0.61 -17.77
C PRO A 219 -9.65 -0.70 -17.11
N GLY A 220 -9.55 -1.84 -17.80
CA GLY A 220 -10.08 -3.13 -17.32
C GLY A 220 -11.57 -3.36 -17.60
N PRO A 221 -12.17 -4.42 -17.02
CA PRO A 221 -11.53 -5.31 -16.04
C PRO A 221 -10.46 -6.20 -16.67
N LEU A 222 -9.39 -6.45 -15.91
CA LEU A 222 -8.45 -7.55 -16.12
C LEU A 222 -8.66 -8.55 -14.98
N VAL A 223 -8.76 -9.84 -15.30
CA VAL A 223 -9.07 -10.92 -14.36
C VAL A 223 -8.02 -12.02 -14.46
N ASP A 224 -7.82 -12.76 -13.37
CA ASP A 224 -6.95 -13.93 -13.28
C ASP A 224 -5.54 -13.69 -13.86
N ALA A 225 -4.93 -12.57 -13.46
CA ALA A 225 -3.59 -12.19 -13.87
C ALA A 225 -2.76 -11.62 -12.71
N ASP A 226 -1.45 -11.53 -12.93
CA ASP A 226 -0.54 -10.67 -12.17
C ASP A 226 -0.66 -9.25 -12.74
N ILE A 227 -1.28 -8.35 -11.98
CA ILE A 227 -1.84 -7.11 -12.51
C ILE A 227 -0.96 -5.92 -12.18
N THR A 228 -0.64 -5.16 -13.22
CA THR A 228 -0.03 -3.84 -13.13
C THR A 228 -0.97 -2.80 -13.70
N ALA A 229 -0.79 -1.55 -13.26
CA ALA A 229 -1.57 -0.44 -13.78
C ALA A 229 -0.74 0.84 -13.88
N ALA A 230 -1.13 1.69 -14.82
CA ALA A 230 -0.62 3.05 -14.92
C ALA A 230 -1.76 4.03 -15.20
N VAL A 231 -1.61 5.24 -14.68
CA VAL A 231 -2.47 6.40 -14.98
C VAL A 231 -1.60 7.52 -15.56
N GLN A 232 -2.11 8.21 -16.58
CA GLN A 232 -1.42 9.29 -17.29
C GLN A 232 -2.14 10.63 -17.09
N PHE A 233 -1.37 11.71 -16.97
CA PHE A 233 -1.85 13.08 -16.93
C PHE A 233 -1.04 13.97 -17.87
N ASP A 234 -1.71 14.61 -18.82
CA ASP A 234 -1.06 15.58 -19.71
C ASP A 234 -1.37 17.01 -19.27
N ARG A 235 -0.34 17.86 -19.19
CA ARG A 235 -0.44 19.27 -18.80
C ARG A 235 0.44 20.14 -19.69
N SER A 236 -0.01 21.36 -19.94
CA SER A 236 0.80 22.43 -20.49
C SER A 236 1.00 23.47 -19.40
N LEU A 237 2.26 23.80 -19.11
CA LEU A 237 2.66 24.68 -18.00
C LEU A 237 3.33 25.93 -18.57
N ALA A 238 2.82 27.11 -18.27
CA ALA A 238 3.50 28.37 -18.54
C ALA A 238 4.80 28.50 -17.70
N PRO A 239 5.73 29.42 -18.06
CA PRO A 239 6.92 29.67 -17.24
C PRO A 239 6.57 30.01 -15.79
N GLY A 240 7.14 29.26 -14.84
CA GLY A 240 6.88 29.40 -13.41
C GLY A 240 5.55 28.82 -12.91
N GLU A 241 4.73 28.23 -13.81
CA GLU A 241 3.48 27.57 -13.41
C GLU A 241 3.75 26.22 -12.75
N SER A 242 2.93 25.91 -11.75
CA SER A 242 2.94 24.62 -11.06
C SER A 242 1.59 23.91 -11.20
N VAL A 243 1.66 22.58 -11.34
CA VAL A 243 0.50 21.69 -11.19
C VAL A 243 0.75 20.71 -10.05
N VAL A 244 -0.29 20.43 -9.26
CA VAL A 244 -0.24 19.52 -8.12
C VAL A 244 -1.15 18.33 -8.38
N PHE A 245 -0.68 17.11 -8.12
CA PHE A 245 -1.43 15.87 -8.18
C PHE A 245 -1.47 15.22 -6.81
N LYS A 246 -2.60 14.59 -6.45
CA LYS A 246 -2.72 13.83 -5.20
C LYS A 246 -3.10 12.40 -5.50
N PHE A 247 -2.36 11.49 -4.89
CA PHE A 247 -2.56 10.06 -4.97
C PHE A 247 -2.85 9.50 -3.59
N VAL A 248 -3.87 8.64 -3.49
CA VAL A 248 -4.18 7.91 -2.26
C VAL A 248 -4.16 6.44 -2.59
N MET A 249 -3.15 5.75 -2.06
CA MET A 249 -3.03 4.31 -2.13
C MET A 249 -3.60 3.72 -0.83
N GLU A 250 -4.49 2.75 -0.92
CA GLU A 250 -5.05 2.06 0.25
C GLU A 250 -4.95 0.56 0.04
N VAL A 251 -4.66 -0.17 1.11
CA VAL A 251 -4.69 -1.63 1.13
C VAL A 251 -5.49 -2.10 2.33
N GLN A 252 -6.33 -3.11 2.10
CA GLN A 252 -7.06 -3.78 3.16
C GLN A 252 -7.18 -5.27 2.86
N ARG A 253 -7.02 -6.11 3.88
CA ARG A 253 -7.54 -7.49 3.84
C ARG A 253 -8.94 -7.54 4.41
N GLN A 254 -9.87 -8.20 3.74
CA GLN A 254 -11.07 -8.64 4.42
C GLN A 254 -10.65 -9.62 5.52
N THR A 255 -10.73 -9.20 6.77
CA THR A 255 -10.61 -10.14 7.88
C THR A 255 -11.75 -11.13 7.70
N THR A 256 -11.42 -12.38 7.40
CA THR A 256 -12.34 -13.46 7.69
C THR A 256 -12.50 -13.37 9.20
N SER A 257 -13.60 -12.76 9.66
CA SER A 257 -13.97 -12.88 11.06
C SER A 257 -14.08 -14.37 11.27
N LYS A 258 -13.03 -14.99 11.84
CA LYS A 258 -13.11 -16.36 12.34
C LYS A 258 -14.33 -16.28 13.21
N ALA A 259 -15.42 -16.91 12.80
CA ALA A 259 -16.67 -16.88 13.55
C ALA A 259 -16.29 -17.43 14.92
N VAL A 260 -16.03 -16.54 15.88
CA VAL A 260 -15.78 -16.93 17.25
C VAL A 260 -17.13 -17.49 17.64
N PRO A 261 -17.25 -18.81 17.88
CA PRO A 261 -18.52 -19.34 18.33
C PRO A 261 -18.88 -18.51 19.55
N GLU A 262 -20.02 -17.81 19.49
CA GLU A 262 -20.44 -17.02 20.62
C GLU A 262 -20.36 -17.94 21.84
N PRO A 263 -19.82 -17.48 22.99
CA PRO A 263 -19.70 -18.32 24.18
C PRO A 263 -21.02 -19.05 24.51
N GLY A 264 -22.16 -18.45 24.13
CA GLY A 264 -23.49 -19.03 24.22
C GLY A 264 -23.72 -20.29 23.36
N THR A 265 -23.12 -20.43 22.17
CA THR A 265 -23.32 -21.59 21.29
C THR A 265 -22.65 -22.85 21.85
N ALA A 266 -21.44 -22.71 22.41
CA ALA A 266 -20.78 -23.80 23.14
C ALA A 266 -21.56 -24.18 24.41
N PHE A 267 -22.10 -23.18 25.12
CA PHE A 267 -22.92 -23.39 26.30
C PHE A 267 -24.24 -24.10 25.99
N ALA A 268 -24.91 -23.72 24.89
CA ALA A 268 -26.16 -24.31 24.44
C ALA A 268 -25.99 -25.78 24.03
N ILE A 269 -24.91 -26.11 23.31
CA ILE A 269 -24.58 -27.51 22.96
C ILE A 269 -24.29 -28.32 24.24
N GLY A 270 -23.59 -27.73 25.20
CA GLY A 270 -23.34 -28.36 26.51
C GLY A 270 -24.62 -28.68 27.28
N ILE A 271 -25.58 -27.76 27.32
CA ILE A 271 -26.87 -27.95 28.02
C ILE A 271 -27.73 -29.02 27.32
N VAL A 272 -27.80 -29.01 25.99
CA VAL A 272 -28.57 -30.00 25.22
C VAL A 272 -27.97 -31.41 25.41
N ALA A 273 -26.63 -31.54 25.35
CA ALA A 273 -25.96 -32.82 25.58
C ALA A 273 -26.16 -33.33 27.01
N ALA A 274 -26.07 -32.46 28.02
CA ALA A 274 -26.34 -32.80 29.41
C ALA A 274 -27.81 -33.21 29.62
N GLY A 275 -28.76 -32.50 29.01
CA GLY A 275 -30.18 -32.84 29.05
C GLY A 275 -30.48 -34.21 28.43
N LEU A 276 -29.91 -34.52 27.27
CA LEU A 276 -30.06 -35.83 26.62
C LEU A 276 -29.43 -36.97 27.42
N ALA A 277 -28.26 -36.74 28.04
CA ALA A 277 -27.62 -37.73 28.91
C ALA A 277 -28.45 -38.06 30.16
N LEU A 278 -29.13 -37.06 30.74
CA LEU A 278 -30.03 -37.26 31.88
C LEU A 278 -31.32 -37.98 31.49
N LEU A 279 -31.85 -37.76 30.29
CA LEU A 279 -33.04 -38.47 29.79
C LEU A 279 -32.77 -39.96 29.53
N ARG A 280 -31.55 -40.34 29.12
CA ARG A 280 -31.18 -41.75 28.88
C ARG A 280 -31.10 -42.60 30.16
N ARG A 281 -30.99 -41.97 31.34
CA ARG A 281 -30.82 -42.67 32.62
C ARG A 281 -32.16 -43.06 33.29
N ARG A 282 -33.30 -42.73 32.68
CA ARG A 282 -34.66 -42.99 33.22
C ARG A 282 -35.44 -44.10 32.50
N ASN A 283 -34.81 -44.80 31.57
CA ASN A 283 -35.31 -46.06 30.98
C ASN A 283 -34.44 -47.22 31.48
#